data_AF-A0A8K0EHD9-F1
#
_entry.id   AF-A0A8K0EHD9-F1
#
_cell.length_a   1.000
_cell.length_b   1.000
_cell.length_c   1.000
_cell.angle_alpha   90.00
_cell.angle_beta   90.00
_cell.angle_gamma   90.00
#
_symmetry.space_group_name_H-M   'P 1'
#
loop_
_entity.id
_entity.type
_entity.pdbx_description
1 polymer ?
#
loop_
_entity_poly.entity_id
_entity_poly.type
_entity_poly.pdbx_seq_one_letter_code
_entity_poly.pdbx_strand_id
1 'polypeptide(L)'
;MEAEQQGLAKEDVGLWQVCGTYLGVTACKAYPDIGQLSGALHATRAFAIIGSLMLIPGIALACFAAKKDINKGKLIGGALTIAGGVCGVIAAAIFAGRVNADLQPGVSVPYGYSFYLTWAQAVFTIGGGVAMIVAGRKDQE
;
A
#
# COMPACT_ATOMS: atom_id res chain seq x y z
N MET A 1 -33.31 6.16 -12.61
CA MET A 1 -33.84 5.87 -11.26
C MET A 1 -32.64 5.90 -10.35
N GLU A 2 -32.19 7.08 -9.94
CA GLU A 2 -32.71 7.95 -8.87
C GLU A 2 -31.57 8.03 -7.85
N ALA A 3 -30.68 8.99 -8.10
CA ALA A 3 -29.76 9.49 -7.10
C ALA A 3 -30.60 10.33 -6.12
N GLU A 4 -31.24 9.66 -5.17
CA GLU A 4 -31.96 10.33 -4.09
C GLU A 4 -30.97 10.79 -3.01
N GLN A 5 -31.22 12.02 -2.56
CA GLN A 5 -30.42 12.84 -1.66
C GLN A 5 -30.20 12.26 -0.26
N GLN A 6 -28.95 12.43 0.22
CA GLN A 6 -28.61 13.02 1.52
C GLN A 6 -29.22 12.38 2.78
N GLY A 7 -28.57 11.30 3.24
CA GLY A 7 -28.41 11.01 4.66
C GLY A 7 -26.94 10.71 4.90
N LEU A 8 -26.23 11.56 5.66
CA LEU A 8 -24.80 11.54 6.01
C LEU A 8 -24.05 10.25 5.60
N ALA A 9 -23.73 10.11 4.32
CA ALA A 9 -23.06 8.93 3.80
C ALA A 9 -21.56 9.08 4.08
N LYS A 10 -21.01 8.25 4.97
CA LYS A 10 -19.56 8.14 5.07
C LYS A 10 -19.07 7.38 3.84
N GLU A 11 -18.39 8.08 2.95
CA GLU A 11 -17.71 7.49 1.81
C GLU A 11 -16.27 7.16 2.21
N ASP A 12 -15.84 5.93 1.93
CA ASP A 12 -14.45 5.48 2.08
C ASP A 12 -13.89 5.17 0.70
N VAL A 13 -12.85 5.91 0.30
CA VAL A 13 -12.21 5.76 -1.01
C VAL A 13 -11.10 4.72 -0.92
N GLY A 14 -11.23 3.64 -1.70
CA GLY A 14 -10.23 2.59 -1.82
C GLY A 14 -9.56 2.55 -3.19
N LEU A 15 -8.50 1.74 -3.31
CA LEU A 15 -7.72 1.61 -4.54
C LEU A 15 -8.47 0.89 -5.68
N TRP A 16 -9.36 -0.04 -5.32
CA TRP A 16 -10.06 -0.92 -6.26
C TRP A 16 -11.58 -0.72 -6.27
N GLN A 17 -12.13 -0.16 -5.20
CA GLN A 17 -13.55 0.07 -5.00
C GLN A 17 -13.76 1.29 -4.11
N VAL A 18 -14.97 1.85 -4.17
CA VAL A 18 -15.47 2.87 -3.24
C VAL A 18 -16.61 2.26 -2.45
N CYS A 19 -16.65 2.51 -1.15
CA CYS A 19 -17.72 2.03 -0.28
C CYS A 19 -18.40 3.20 0.42
N GLY A 20 -19.72 3.13 0.57
CA GLY A 20 -20.52 4.11 1.30
C GLY A 20 -21.44 3.43 2.30
N THR A 21 -21.62 4.02 3.47
CA THR A 21 -22.59 3.55 4.48
C THR A 21 -23.80 4.48 4.52
N TYR A 22 -24.99 3.93 4.26
CA TYR A 22 -26.27 4.62 4.33
C TYR A 22 -27.24 3.86 5.25
N LEU A 23 -27.80 4.53 6.25
CA LEU A 23 -28.72 3.94 7.24
C LEU A 23 -28.21 2.62 7.88
N GLY A 24 -26.90 2.52 8.12
CA GLY A 24 -26.26 1.33 8.70
C GLY A 24 -25.98 0.20 7.70
N VAL A 25 -26.36 0.35 6.44
CA VAL A 25 -26.04 -0.59 5.36
C VAL A 25 -24.83 -0.07 4.59
N THR A 26 -23.79 -0.90 4.50
CA THR A 26 -22.60 -0.59 3.70
C THR A 26 -22.73 -1.20 2.31
N ALA A 27 -22.64 -0.37 1.27
CA ALA A 27 -22.63 -0.79 -0.12
C ALA A 27 -21.29 -0.41 -0.78
N CYS A 28 -20.72 -1.31 -1.57
CA CYS A 28 -19.46 -1.09 -2.26
C CYS A 28 -19.64 -1.24 -3.78
N LYS A 29 -18.97 -0.37 -4.53
CA LYS A 29 -19.01 -0.36 -6.00
C LYS A 29 -17.58 -0.35 -6.54
N ALA A 30 -17.31 -1.27 -7.47
CA ALA A 30 -16.06 -1.25 -8.24
C ALA A 30 -16.06 -0.07 -9.22
N TYR A 31 -14.87 0.45 -9.55
CA TYR A 31 -14.76 1.53 -10.52
C TYR A 31 -15.33 1.08 -11.88
N PRO A 32 -16.36 1.75 -12.42
CA PRO A 32 -17.15 1.25 -13.55
C PRO A 32 -16.37 1.27 -14.88
N ASP A 33 -15.46 2.22 -15.06
CA ASP A 33 -14.61 2.33 -16.25
C ASP A 33 -13.14 2.48 -15.88
N ILE A 34 -12.37 1.43 -16.14
CA ILE A 34 -10.92 1.40 -15.90
C ILE A 34 -10.20 2.37 -16.86
N GLY A 35 -10.73 2.55 -18.08
CA GLY A 35 -10.15 3.45 -19.09
C GLY A 35 -10.33 4.94 -18.79
N GLN A 36 -11.33 5.32 -17.99
CA GLN A 36 -11.58 6.70 -17.57
C GLN A 36 -10.91 7.06 -16.23
N LEU A 37 -10.19 6.10 -15.63
CA LEU A 37 -9.55 6.29 -14.35
C LEU A 37 -8.27 7.14 -14.48
N SER A 38 -8.02 8.01 -13.51
CA SER A 38 -6.81 8.85 -13.48
C SER A 38 -5.54 8.01 -13.58
N GLY A 39 -4.55 8.49 -14.36
CA GLY A 39 -3.23 7.88 -14.44
C GLY A 39 -2.55 7.73 -13.07
N ALA A 40 -2.86 8.60 -12.10
CA ALA A 40 -2.37 8.48 -10.72
C ALA A 40 -2.90 7.22 -10.01
N LEU A 41 -4.16 6.85 -10.24
CA LEU A 41 -4.74 5.61 -9.70
C LEU A 41 -4.11 4.38 -10.35
N HIS A 42 -3.86 4.41 -11.67
CA HIS A 42 -3.13 3.34 -12.34
C HIS A 42 -1.70 3.19 -11.84
N ALA A 43 -0.97 4.29 -11.67
CA ALA A 43 0.37 4.27 -11.09
C ALA A 43 0.36 3.71 -9.66
N THR A 44 -0.59 4.16 -8.81
CA THR A 44 -0.75 3.64 -7.44
C THR A 44 -0.96 2.12 -7.44
N ARG A 45 -1.84 1.62 -8.32
CA ARG A 45 -2.09 0.17 -8.48
C ARG A 45 -0.83 -0.57 -8.90
N ALA A 46 -0.11 -0.06 -9.89
CA ALA A 46 1.12 -0.66 -10.36
C ALA A 46 2.17 -0.77 -9.24
N PHE A 47 2.42 0.30 -8.50
CA PHE A 47 3.37 0.29 -7.39
C PHE A 47 2.94 -0.64 -6.25
N ALA A 48 1.64 -0.70 -5.92
CA ALA A 48 1.13 -1.61 -4.90
C ALA A 48 1.34 -3.09 -5.30
N ILE A 49 1.11 -3.44 -6.56
CA ILE A 49 1.31 -4.80 -7.08
C ILE A 49 2.80 -5.14 -7.15
N ILE A 50 3.61 -4.27 -7.75
CA ILE A 50 5.06 -4.48 -7.88
C ILE A 50 5.70 -4.60 -6.49
N GLY A 51 5.33 -3.72 -5.55
CA GLY A 51 5.80 -3.79 -4.16
C GLY A 51 5.48 -5.14 -3.52
N SER A 52 4.24 -5.60 -3.67
CA SER A 52 3.80 -6.90 -3.15
C SER A 52 4.58 -8.08 -3.78
N LEU A 53 4.84 -8.03 -5.09
CA LEU A 53 5.65 -9.03 -5.80
C LEU A 53 7.12 -9.02 -5.40
N MET A 54 7.65 -7.92 -4.86
CA MET A 54 9.00 -7.87 -4.29
C MET A 54 9.04 -8.36 -2.83
N LEU A 55 8.01 -8.05 -2.04
CA LEU A 55 7.94 -8.43 -0.63
C LEU A 55 7.87 -9.95 -0.42
N ILE A 56 7.04 -10.65 -1.22
CA ILE A 56 6.87 -12.12 -1.09
C ILE A 56 8.22 -12.87 -1.23
N PRO A 57 8.97 -12.72 -2.34
CA PRO A 57 10.27 -13.39 -2.48
C PRO A 57 11.32 -12.80 -1.54
N GLY A 58 11.27 -11.50 -1.21
CA GLY A 58 12.20 -10.86 -0.27
C GLY A 58 12.14 -11.49 1.12
N ILE A 59 10.94 -11.63 1.66
CA ILE A 59 10.69 -12.27 2.97
C ILE A 59 11.03 -13.76 2.90
N ALA A 60 10.59 -14.46 1.85
CA ALA A 60 10.89 -15.89 1.70
C ALA A 60 12.42 -16.13 1.69
N LEU A 61 13.16 -15.39 0.86
CA LEU A 61 14.61 -15.51 0.77
C LEU A 61 15.29 -15.17 2.10
N ALA A 62 14.85 -14.13 2.80
CA ALA A 62 15.39 -13.78 4.11
C ALA A 62 15.15 -14.87 5.15
N CYS A 63 13.95 -15.46 5.21
CA CYS A 63 13.64 -16.56 6.12
C CYS A 63 14.49 -17.81 5.82
N PHE A 64 14.62 -18.19 4.55
CA PHE A 64 15.48 -19.31 4.15
C PHE A 64 16.95 -19.04 4.47
N ALA A 65 17.41 -17.82 4.24
CA ALA A 65 18.78 -17.40 4.50
C ALA A 65 19.09 -17.33 6.00
N ALA A 66 18.13 -16.91 6.83
CA ALA A 66 18.25 -16.95 8.29
C ALA A 66 18.38 -18.39 8.80
N LYS A 67 17.59 -19.32 8.26
CA LYS A 67 17.64 -20.74 8.68
C LYS A 67 18.93 -21.44 8.28
N LYS A 68 19.49 -21.11 7.10
CA LYS A 68 20.70 -21.76 6.54
C LYS A 68 21.98 -20.97 6.77
N ASP A 69 21.90 -19.87 7.51
CA ASP A 69 23.00 -18.93 7.76
C ASP A 69 23.72 -18.44 6.49
N ILE A 70 22.93 -18.05 5.49
CA ILE A 70 23.42 -17.60 4.18
C ILE A 70 23.43 -16.07 4.14
N ASN A 71 24.59 -15.46 4.40
CA ASN A 71 24.74 -14.00 4.50
C ASN A 71 24.28 -13.25 3.24
N LYS A 72 24.61 -13.78 2.05
CA LYS A 72 24.15 -13.21 0.76
C LYS A 72 22.63 -13.20 0.63
N GLY A 73 21.95 -14.23 1.15
CA GLY A 73 20.49 -14.32 1.11
C GLY A 73 19.82 -13.33 2.07
N LYS A 74 20.42 -13.09 3.25
CA LYS A 74 19.97 -12.06 4.20
C LYS A 74 20.07 -10.65 3.57
N LEU A 75 21.17 -10.37 2.86
CA LEU A 75 21.38 -9.09 2.16
C LEU A 75 20.36 -8.87 1.03
N ILE A 76 20.19 -9.85 0.13
CA ILE A 76 19.29 -9.74 -1.02
C ILE A 76 17.83 -9.71 -0.58
N GLY A 77 17.45 -10.57 0.37
CA GLY A 77 16.11 -10.58 0.96
C GLY A 77 15.78 -9.26 1.67
N GLY A 78 16.74 -8.72 2.41
CA GLY A 78 16.67 -7.38 3.00
C GLY A 78 16.43 -6.29 1.97
N ALA A 79 17.25 -6.24 0.92
CA ALA A 79 17.14 -5.24 -0.15
C ALA A 79 15.79 -5.31 -0.88
N LEU A 80 15.31 -6.51 -1.22
CA LEU A 80 13.99 -6.72 -1.82
C LEU A 80 12.86 -6.24 -0.90
N THR A 81 12.98 -6.50 0.40
CA THR A 81 11.98 -6.09 1.39
C THR A 81 11.91 -4.56 1.51
N ILE A 82 13.07 -3.88 1.50
CA ILE A 82 13.14 -2.41 1.48
C ILE A 82 12.52 -1.87 0.18
N ALA A 83 12.89 -2.43 -0.98
CA ALA A 83 12.38 -1.98 -2.27
C ALA A 83 10.84 -2.09 -2.33
N GLY A 84 10.28 -3.20 -1.85
CA GLY A 84 8.83 -3.37 -1.74
C GLY A 84 8.19 -2.35 -0.79
N GLY A 85 8.85 -2.01 0.31
CA GLY A 85 8.44 -0.94 1.22
C GLY A 85 8.39 0.44 0.56
N VAL A 86 9.44 0.80 -0.19
CA VAL A 86 9.52 2.06 -0.95
C VAL A 86 8.41 2.14 -2.00
N CYS A 87 8.10 1.05 -2.71
CA CYS A 87 6.96 1.00 -3.62
C CYS A 87 5.64 1.32 -2.91
N GLY A 88 5.43 0.78 -1.69
CA GLY A 88 4.26 1.10 -0.86
C GLY A 88 4.17 2.59 -0.50
N VAL A 89 5.29 3.21 -0.11
CA VAL A 89 5.34 4.66 0.19
C VAL A 89 5.01 5.50 -1.04
N ILE A 90 5.58 5.16 -2.21
CA ILE A 90 5.31 5.86 -3.46
C ILE A 90 3.82 5.73 -3.82
N ALA A 91 3.25 4.53 -3.71
CA ALA A 91 1.83 4.31 -3.94
C ALA A 91 0.96 5.17 -3.00
N ALA A 92 1.25 5.18 -1.70
CA ALA A 92 0.52 5.99 -0.72
C ALA A 92 0.63 7.49 -1.02
N ALA A 93 1.82 7.99 -1.40
CA ALA A 93 2.03 9.39 -1.73
C ALA A 93 1.26 9.83 -2.99
N ILE A 94 1.29 9.01 -4.05
CA ILE A 94 0.52 9.29 -5.29
C ILE A 94 -0.97 9.26 -4.97
N PHE A 95 -1.44 8.27 -4.21
CA PHE A 95 -2.84 8.15 -3.82
C PHE A 95 -3.32 9.35 -3.00
N ALA A 96 -2.54 9.75 -1.99
CA ALA A 96 -2.85 10.91 -1.17
C ALA A 96 -2.87 12.21 -1.98
N GLY A 97 -1.87 12.41 -2.85
CA GLY A 97 -1.82 13.56 -3.75
C GLY A 97 -3.03 13.63 -4.67
N ARG A 98 -3.47 12.48 -5.20
CA ARG A 98 -4.67 12.40 -6.02
C ARG A 98 -5.94 12.73 -5.25
N VAL A 99 -6.16 12.13 -4.09
CA VAL A 99 -7.37 12.34 -3.28
C VAL A 99 -7.43 13.80 -2.82
N ASN A 100 -6.32 14.34 -2.32
CA ASN A 100 -6.28 15.72 -1.85
C ASN A 100 -6.52 16.75 -2.96
N ALA A 101 -6.16 16.46 -4.21
CA ALA A 101 -6.42 17.35 -5.34
C ALA A 101 -7.91 17.47 -5.71
N ASP A 102 -8.75 16.50 -5.33
CA ASP A 102 -10.21 16.57 -5.52
C ASP A 102 -10.94 17.24 -4.35
N LEU A 103 -10.28 17.44 -3.22
CA LEU A 103 -10.95 17.93 -2.02
C LEU A 103 -11.15 19.44 -2.09
N GLN A 104 -12.40 19.84 -1.86
CA GLN A 104 -12.72 21.24 -1.58
C GLN A 104 -12.12 21.63 -0.21
N PRO A 105 -11.65 22.89 -0.05
CA PRO A 105 -11.14 23.36 1.23
C PRO A 105 -12.16 23.17 2.35
N GLY A 106 -11.75 22.51 3.44
CA GLY A 106 -12.61 22.26 4.61
C GLY A 106 -13.33 20.91 4.65
N VAL A 107 -13.16 20.05 3.63
CA VAL A 107 -13.71 18.68 3.62
C VAL A 107 -12.70 17.69 4.24
N SER A 108 -13.18 16.80 5.10
CA SER A 108 -12.36 15.74 5.70
C SER A 108 -11.94 14.69 4.66
N VAL A 109 -10.70 14.22 4.72
CA VAL A 109 -10.16 13.18 3.83
C VAL A 109 -10.85 11.82 4.05
N PRO A 110 -11.48 11.22 3.01
CA PRO A 110 -12.18 9.94 3.11
C PRO A 110 -11.24 8.74 2.92
N TYR A 111 -10.10 8.69 3.62
CA TYR A 111 -9.17 7.58 3.49
C TYR A 111 -9.69 6.31 4.18
N GLY A 112 -9.78 5.22 3.42
CA GLY A 112 -10.03 3.90 4.01
C GLY A 112 -8.87 3.43 4.90
N TYR A 113 -9.14 2.47 5.79
CA TYR A 113 -8.14 1.91 6.73
C TYR A 113 -6.87 1.38 6.04
N SER A 114 -6.99 0.86 4.82
CA SER A 114 -5.86 0.34 4.04
C SER A 114 -4.76 1.37 3.80
N PHE A 115 -5.11 2.67 3.69
CA PHE A 115 -4.14 3.74 3.52
C PHE A 115 -3.19 3.84 4.72
N TYR A 116 -3.72 3.83 5.94
CA TYR A 116 -2.92 3.88 7.16
C TYR A 116 -2.10 2.61 7.35
N LEU A 117 -2.65 1.45 6.95
CA LEU A 117 -1.91 0.20 6.95
C LEU A 117 -0.72 0.22 5.98
N THR A 118 -0.79 0.94 4.87
CA THR A 118 0.37 1.11 3.96
C THR A 118 1.52 1.86 4.63
N TRP A 119 1.24 2.89 5.43
CA TRP A 119 2.28 3.60 6.20
C TRP A 119 2.90 2.72 7.28
N ALA A 120 2.07 1.97 8.02
CA ALA A 120 2.58 0.99 8.97
C ALA A 120 3.44 -0.08 8.28
N GLN A 121 2.95 -0.61 7.16
CA GLN A 121 3.69 -1.55 6.32
C GLN A 121 5.05 -0.99 5.90
N ALA A 122 5.13 0.29 5.51
CA ALA A 122 6.39 0.91 5.11
C ALA A 122 7.43 0.92 6.24
N VAL A 123 7.01 1.26 7.46
CA VAL A 123 7.88 1.24 8.64
C VAL A 123 8.42 -0.17 8.89
N PHE A 124 7.56 -1.19 8.85
CA PHE A 124 7.98 -2.57 9.10
C PHE A 124 8.85 -3.14 7.99
N THR A 125 8.56 -2.88 6.72
CA THR A 125 9.34 -3.46 5.61
C THR A 125 10.68 -2.75 5.43
N ILE A 126 10.74 -1.42 5.60
CA ILE A 126 12.00 -0.68 5.55
C ILE A 126 12.85 -1.00 6.78
N GLY A 127 12.28 -0.88 7.98
CA GLY A 127 12.99 -1.16 9.23
C GLY A 127 13.44 -2.62 9.34
N GLY A 128 12.54 -3.57 9.03
CA GLY A 128 12.86 -4.99 8.98
C GLY A 128 13.91 -5.31 7.93
N GLY A 129 13.82 -4.70 6.75
CA GLY A 129 14.80 -4.84 5.68
C GLY A 129 16.21 -4.38 6.08
N VAL A 130 16.32 -3.22 6.74
CA VAL A 130 17.59 -2.72 7.28
C VAL A 130 18.16 -3.68 8.32
N ALA A 131 17.33 -4.16 9.26
CA ALA A 131 17.77 -5.11 10.27
C ALA A 131 18.33 -6.41 9.66
N MET A 132 17.69 -6.93 8.60
CA MET A 132 18.16 -8.13 7.88
C MET A 132 19.52 -7.90 7.20
N ILE A 133 19.74 -6.74 6.59
CA ILE A 133 21.03 -6.39 5.97
C ILE A 133 22.12 -6.27 7.05
N VAL A 134 21.83 -5.61 8.17
CA VAL A 134 22.79 -5.46 9.27
C VAL A 134 23.18 -6.82 9.85
N ALA A 135 22.20 -7.71 10.07
CA ALA A 135 22.46 -9.07 10.55
C ALA A 135 23.40 -9.83 9.60
N GLY A 136 23.07 -9.85 8.29
CA GLY A 136 23.90 -10.55 7.30
C GLY A 136 25.32 -9.99 7.13
N ARG A 137 25.57 -8.74 7.54
CA ARG A 137 26.92 -8.15 7.56
C ARG A 137 27.73 -8.60 8.78
N LYS A 138 27.11 -8.66 9.96
CA LYS A 138 27.77 -9.12 11.19
C LYS A 138 28.26 -10.56 11.10
N ASP A 139 27.51 -11.41 10.40
CA ASP A 139 27.89 -12.80 10.18
C ASP A 139 29.10 -12.98 9.22
N GLN A 140 29.61 -11.90 8.62
CA GLN A 140 30.83 -11.92 7.80
C GLN A 140 32.10 -11.52 8.57
N GLU A 141 31.94 -10.88 9.74
CA GLU A 141 33.03 -10.43 10.63
C GLU A 141 33.42 -11.53 11.62
#